data_AF-A0AAV8XUH7-F1
#
_entry.id   AF-A0AAV8XUH7-F1
#
_cell.length_a   1.000
_cell.length_b   1.000
_cell.length_c   1.000
_cell.angle_alpha   90.00
_cell.angle_beta   90.00
_cell.angle_gamma   90.00
#
_symmetry.space_group_name_H-M   'P 1'
#
loop_
_entity.id
_entity.type
_entity.pdbx_description
1 polymer ?
#
loop_
_entity_poly.entity_id
_entity_poly.type
_entity_poly.pdbx_seq_one_letter_code
_entity_poly.pdbx_strand_id
1 'polypeptide(L)'
;MGTEILKSFGSLQSELEQAKNSLKGVDANIKRLIGRDPSELSARPNQKRIQPNDEPPSKRRNSNVSVFKRLSERLVPDDDVHHGPQKQIISKVIVTPKEIPSREEALEAQNKDEKFKARNRRMFGALLGTLQKFQQEETKLKPREEKRKQLERKIEEHEIKEKEEIKKERQELFLSRKKKQTEIKIIELKMMG
;
A
#
# COMPACT_ATOMS: atom_id res chain seq x y z
N MET A 1 4.59 -61.45 -4.91
CA MET A 1 4.37 -60.22 -4.13
C MET A 1 2.92 -59.81 -4.35
N GLY A 2 2.09 -59.86 -3.31
CA GLY A 2 0.72 -59.34 -3.29
C GLY A 2 -0.37 -60.38 -3.57
N THR A 3 -0.87 -61.05 -2.54
CA THR A 3 -2.17 -61.73 -2.55
C THR A 3 -3.26 -60.66 -2.54
N GLU A 4 -3.94 -60.44 -3.67
CA GLU A 4 -5.17 -59.64 -3.69
C GLU A 4 -6.27 -60.44 -3.00
N ILE A 5 -6.52 -60.13 -1.73
CA ILE A 5 -7.72 -60.60 -1.04
C ILE A 5 -8.89 -59.93 -1.75
N LEU A 6 -9.71 -60.69 -2.50
CA LEU A 6 -10.96 -60.20 -3.07
C LEU A 6 -11.81 -59.64 -1.92
N LYS A 7 -11.88 -58.31 -1.81
CA LYS A 7 -12.78 -57.63 -0.89
C LYS A 7 -14.21 -58.00 -1.27
N SER A 8 -15.01 -58.41 -0.29
CA SER A 8 -16.43 -58.71 -0.54
C SER A 8 -17.16 -57.46 -0.99
N PHE A 9 -18.19 -57.63 -1.83
CA PHE A 9 -19.00 -56.51 -2.32
C PHE A 9 -19.50 -55.60 -1.18
N GLY A 10 -19.97 -56.19 -0.07
CA GLY A 10 -20.40 -55.43 1.12
C GLY A 10 -19.27 -54.61 1.76
N SER A 11 -18.03 -55.11 1.75
CA SER A 11 -16.87 -54.36 2.25
C SER A 11 -16.51 -53.18 1.33
N LEU A 12 -16.59 -53.37 0.01
CA LEU A 12 -16.38 -52.29 -0.97
C LEU A 12 -17.48 -51.22 -0.88
N GLN A 13 -18.73 -51.62 -0.63
CA GLN A 13 -19.84 -50.69 -0.44
C GLN A 13 -19.65 -49.83 0.83
N SER A 14 -19.25 -50.44 1.94
CA SER A 14 -18.93 -49.73 3.18
C SER A 14 -17.75 -48.76 3.01
N GLU A 15 -16.69 -49.20 2.32
CA GLU A 15 -15.51 -48.37 2.01
C GLU A 15 -15.88 -47.18 1.11
N LEU A 16 -16.73 -47.40 0.11
CA LEU A 16 -17.26 -46.34 -0.76
C LEU A 16 -18.06 -45.32 0.04
N GLU A 17 -18.96 -45.77 0.93
CA GLU A 17 -19.77 -44.87 1.76
C GLU A 17 -18.90 -44.04 2.71
N GLN A 18 -17.91 -44.68 3.35
CA GLN A 18 -16.95 -44.00 4.21
C GLN A 18 -16.13 -42.96 3.44
N ALA A 19 -15.65 -43.30 2.23
CA ALA A 19 -14.91 -42.37 1.38
C ALA A 19 -15.78 -41.17 0.94
N LYS A 20 -17.05 -41.40 0.60
CA LYS A 20 -18.02 -40.33 0.28
C LYS A 20 -18.30 -39.43 1.48
N ASN A 21 -18.46 -39.99 2.68
CA ASN A 21 -18.67 -39.19 3.89
C ASN A 21 -17.42 -38.40 4.28
N SER A 22 -16.22 -38.96 4.11
CA SER A 22 -14.96 -38.24 4.28
C SER A 22 -14.83 -37.06 3.28
N LEU A 23 -15.18 -37.27 2.00
CA LEU A 23 -15.20 -36.22 0.99
C LEU A 23 -16.16 -35.08 1.35
N LYS A 24 -17.36 -35.38 1.88
CA LYS A 24 -18.30 -34.34 2.38
C LYS A 24 -17.69 -33.49 3.49
N GLY A 25 -16.92 -34.09 4.40
CA GLY A 25 -16.20 -33.36 5.46
C GLY A 25 -15.16 -32.41 4.89
N VAL A 26 -14.37 -32.86 3.90
CA VAL A 26 -13.41 -32.01 3.18
C VAL A 26 -14.13 -30.88 2.44
N ASP A 27 -15.25 -31.18 1.78
CA ASP A 27 -16.03 -30.19 1.05
C ASP A 27 -16.62 -29.11 1.99
N ALA A 28 -17.07 -29.51 3.20
CA ALA A 28 -17.51 -28.58 4.23
C ALA A 28 -16.38 -27.65 4.72
N ASN A 29 -15.17 -28.18 4.91
CA ASN A 29 -14.01 -27.36 5.29
C ASN A 29 -13.63 -26.37 4.17
N ILE A 30 -13.64 -26.81 2.92
CA ILE A 30 -13.38 -25.91 1.78
C ILE A 30 -14.47 -24.83 1.68
N LYS A 31 -15.73 -25.20 1.90
CA LYS A 31 -16.86 -24.25 1.92
C LYS A 31 -16.74 -23.22 3.02
N ARG A 32 -16.28 -23.61 4.22
CA ARG A 32 -16.00 -22.65 5.32
C ARG A 32 -14.89 -21.67 4.95
N LEU A 33 -13.84 -22.14 4.27
CA LEU A 33 -12.69 -21.31 3.92
C LEU A 33 -12.95 -20.35 2.75
N ILE A 34 -13.77 -20.76 1.76
CA ILE A 34 -13.98 -20.01 0.50
C ILE A 34 -15.38 -19.37 0.42
N GLY A 35 -16.30 -19.79 1.28
CA GLY A 35 -17.70 -19.35 1.29
C GLY A 35 -18.56 -19.92 0.17
N ARG A 36 -18.06 -20.91 -0.58
CA ARG A 36 -18.76 -21.54 -1.72
C ARG A 36 -18.54 -23.04 -1.73
N ASP A 37 -19.51 -23.78 -2.26
CA ASP A 37 -19.40 -25.23 -2.39
C ASP A 37 -18.33 -25.59 -3.45
N PRO A 38 -17.34 -26.43 -3.12
CA PRO A 38 -16.30 -26.81 -4.08
C PRO A 38 -16.81 -27.61 -5.28
N SER A 39 -18.02 -28.18 -5.20
CA SER A 39 -18.66 -28.87 -6.32
C SER A 39 -19.13 -27.92 -7.41
N GLU A 40 -19.55 -26.70 -7.04
CA GLU A 40 -20.00 -25.67 -7.97
C GLU A 40 -18.83 -24.96 -8.69
N LEU A 41 -17.64 -24.96 -8.07
CA LEU A 41 -16.44 -24.34 -8.64
C LEU A 41 -15.94 -25.04 -9.92
N SER A 42 -16.24 -26.32 -10.09
CA SER A 42 -15.79 -27.11 -11.25
C SER A 42 -16.57 -26.82 -12.54
N ALA A 43 -17.70 -26.12 -12.46
CA ALA A 43 -18.65 -26.00 -13.57
C ALA A 43 -18.48 -24.76 -14.47
N ARG A 44 -17.42 -23.95 -14.29
CA ARG A 44 -17.19 -22.76 -15.13
C ARG A 44 -16.03 -22.96 -16.11
N PRO A 45 -16.28 -23.10 -17.42
CA PRO A 45 -15.21 -23.30 -18.41
C PRO A 45 -14.39 -22.03 -18.72
N ASN A 46 -14.78 -20.83 -18.24
CA ASN A 46 -14.26 -19.59 -18.85
C ASN A 46 -14.15 -18.35 -17.93
N GLN A 47 -14.08 -18.50 -16.61
CA GLN A 47 -13.81 -17.33 -15.75
C GLN A 47 -12.36 -17.31 -15.31
N LYS A 48 -11.61 -16.35 -15.88
CA LYS A 48 -10.29 -15.91 -15.41
C LYS A 48 -10.32 -15.87 -13.88
N ARG A 49 -9.43 -16.66 -13.28
CA ARG A 49 -9.16 -16.75 -11.84
C ARG A 49 -8.98 -15.34 -11.28
N ILE A 50 -10.02 -14.76 -10.70
CA ILE A 50 -9.89 -13.55 -9.89
C ILE A 50 -9.08 -13.97 -8.68
N GLN A 51 -7.82 -13.55 -8.64
CA GLN A 51 -7.02 -13.65 -7.43
C GLN A 51 -7.68 -12.75 -6.38
N PRO A 52 -7.97 -13.23 -5.17
CA PRO A 52 -8.60 -12.41 -4.13
C PRO A 52 -7.64 -11.38 -3.51
N ASN A 53 -6.52 -11.07 -4.17
CA ASN A 53 -5.55 -10.07 -3.75
C ASN A 53 -5.72 -8.72 -4.44
N ASP A 54 -6.66 -8.59 -5.37
CA ASP A 54 -6.89 -7.32 -6.06
C ASP A 54 -7.96 -6.52 -5.31
N GLU A 55 -7.46 -5.51 -4.60
CA GLU A 55 -8.15 -4.35 -4.04
C GLU A 55 -9.30 -3.87 -4.95
N PRO A 56 -10.45 -3.45 -4.41
CA PRO A 56 -11.59 -3.04 -5.23
C PRO A 56 -11.18 -1.90 -6.17
N PRO A 57 -11.60 -1.92 -7.46
CA PRO A 57 -11.25 -0.87 -8.41
C PRO A 57 -11.84 0.45 -7.92
N SER A 58 -10.95 1.30 -7.41
CA SER A 58 -11.25 2.67 -7.02
C SER A 58 -11.92 3.39 -8.20
N LYS A 59 -13.21 3.69 -8.05
CA LYS A 59 -13.96 4.55 -8.98
C LYS A 59 -13.21 5.88 -9.09
N ARG A 60 -12.61 6.13 -10.25
CA ARG A 60 -11.95 7.39 -10.61
C ARG A 60 -12.96 8.53 -10.49
N ARG A 61 -12.96 9.24 -9.36
CA ARG A 61 -13.54 10.59 -9.27
C ARG A 61 -12.51 11.53 -9.90
N ASN A 62 -12.85 12.13 -11.03
CA ASN A 62 -12.06 13.15 -11.69
C ASN A 62 -11.78 14.31 -10.71
N SER A 63 -10.59 14.35 -10.12
CA SER A 63 -10.11 15.41 -9.23
C SER A 63 -9.25 16.45 -9.96
N ASN A 64 -9.49 16.68 -11.26
CA ASN A 64 -8.74 17.65 -12.06
C ASN A 64 -9.16 19.11 -11.83
N VAL A 65 -9.75 19.43 -10.68
CA VAL A 65 -9.99 20.83 -10.27
C VAL A 65 -9.04 21.15 -9.12
N SER A 66 -7.78 21.44 -9.48
CA SER A 66 -6.82 22.02 -8.55
C SER A 66 -7.31 23.40 -8.11
N VAL A 67 -7.17 23.70 -6.82
CA VAL A 67 -7.49 25.02 -6.21
C VAL A 67 -6.78 26.16 -6.94
N PHE A 68 -5.62 25.89 -7.54
CA PHE A 68 -4.90 26.85 -8.38
C PHE A 68 -5.71 27.37 -9.56
N LYS A 69 -6.57 26.55 -10.18
CA LYS A 69 -7.38 26.97 -11.33
C LYS A 69 -8.47 27.96 -10.93
N ARG A 70 -8.95 27.90 -9.68
CA ARG A 70 -9.93 28.85 -9.13
C ARG A 70 -9.33 30.22 -8.79
N LEU A 71 -8.01 30.27 -8.59
CA LEU A 71 -7.29 31.51 -8.30
C LEU A 71 -6.76 32.19 -9.56
N SER A 72 -6.60 31.45 -10.66
CA SER A 72 -6.07 32.00 -11.93
C SER A 72 -7.14 32.49 -12.90
N GLU A 73 -8.42 32.21 -12.65
CA GLU A 73 -9.52 32.76 -13.45
C GLU A 73 -9.79 34.19 -13.01
N ARG A 74 -9.02 35.10 -13.63
CA ARG A 74 -9.18 36.55 -13.53
C ARG A 74 -10.61 36.89 -13.95
N LEU A 75 -11.46 37.16 -12.97
CA LEU A 75 -12.73 37.86 -13.18
C LEU A 75 -12.40 39.14 -13.95
N VAL A 76 -12.94 39.25 -15.16
CA VAL A 76 -13.07 40.55 -15.84
C VAL A 76 -14.40 41.09 -15.31
N PRO A 77 -14.41 42.09 -14.41
CA PRO A 77 -15.64 42.80 -14.11
C PRO A 77 -15.94 43.67 -15.32
N ASP A 78 -17.12 43.47 -15.88
CA ASP A 78 -17.74 44.37 -16.84
C ASP A 78 -18.13 45.64 -16.07
N ASP A 79 -17.22 46.62 -16.02
CA ASP A 79 -17.46 47.94 -15.46
C ASP A 79 -16.83 49.00 -16.38
N ASP A 80 -17.71 49.78 -16.99
CA ASP A 80 -17.46 51.03 -17.72
C ASP A 80 -16.70 52.04 -16.84
N VAL A 81 -15.36 52.02 -16.89
CA VAL A 81 -14.51 53.08 -16.31
C VAL A 81 -13.35 53.40 -17.24
N HIS A 82 -13.20 54.69 -17.56
CA HIS A 82 -12.19 55.32 -18.41
C HIS A 82 -10.78 54.72 -18.28
N HIS A 83 -10.31 54.05 -19.33
CA HIS A 83 -8.89 53.72 -19.50
C HIS A 83 -8.21 54.80 -20.35
N GLY A 84 -7.72 55.87 -19.71
CA GLY A 84 -6.76 56.77 -20.34
C GLY A 84 -5.46 56.02 -20.72
N PRO A 85 -4.69 56.49 -21.72
CA PRO A 85 -3.53 55.76 -22.22
C PRO A 85 -2.44 55.66 -21.15
N GLN A 86 -2.16 54.43 -20.70
CA GLN A 86 -1.07 54.09 -19.78
C GLN A 86 0.27 54.41 -20.44
N LYS A 87 0.99 55.42 -19.94
CA LYS A 87 2.34 55.77 -20.39
C LYS A 87 3.31 54.65 -19.98
N GLN A 88 3.74 53.82 -20.94
CA GLN A 88 4.77 52.81 -20.70
C GLN A 88 6.14 53.49 -20.59
N ILE A 89 6.74 53.42 -19.41
CA ILE A 89 8.10 53.90 -19.16
C ILE A 89 9.06 52.84 -19.71
N ILE A 90 9.80 53.15 -20.78
CA ILE A 90 10.79 52.24 -21.35
C ILE A 90 12.03 52.28 -20.45
N SER A 91 12.12 51.38 -19.47
CA SER A 91 13.25 51.33 -18.54
C SER A 91 14.50 50.82 -19.25
N LYS A 92 15.48 51.70 -19.48
CA LYS A 92 16.82 51.31 -19.96
C LYS A 92 17.67 50.89 -18.75
N VAL A 93 17.87 49.58 -18.57
CA VAL A 93 18.72 49.02 -17.50
C VAL A 93 20.18 49.19 -17.92
N ILE A 94 20.91 50.08 -17.25
CA ILE A 94 22.37 50.18 -17.40
C ILE A 94 22.99 49.20 -16.40
N VAL A 95 23.60 48.12 -16.90
CA VAL A 95 24.34 47.17 -16.07
C VAL A 95 25.70 47.81 -15.74
N THR A 96 25.73 48.61 -14.68
CA THR A 96 27.01 48.94 -14.03
C THR A 96 27.47 47.69 -13.26
N PRO A 97 28.67 47.14 -13.50
CA PRO A 97 29.20 46.06 -12.69
C PRO A 97 29.33 46.57 -11.26
N LYS A 98 28.42 46.12 -10.39
CA LYS A 98 28.45 46.44 -8.97
C LYS A 98 29.56 45.59 -8.38
N GLU A 99 30.71 46.19 -8.10
CA GLU A 99 31.77 45.52 -7.35
C GLU A 99 31.17 45.06 -6.02
N ILE A 100 31.02 43.74 -5.86
CA ILE A 100 30.50 43.16 -4.63
C ILE A 100 31.67 43.21 -3.65
N PRO A 101 31.58 44.00 -2.57
CA PRO A 101 32.68 44.14 -1.64
C PRO A 101 33.04 42.79 -1.04
N SER A 102 34.32 42.60 -0.74
CA SER A 102 34.82 41.36 -0.16
C SER A 102 34.13 41.08 1.18
N ARG A 103 34.06 39.80 1.57
CA ARG A 103 33.44 39.38 2.84
C ARG A 103 34.02 40.14 4.04
N GLU A 104 35.32 40.39 4.05
CA GLU A 104 36.00 41.13 5.12
C GLU A 104 35.62 42.62 5.12
N GLU A 105 35.60 43.25 3.94
CA GLU A 105 35.20 44.65 3.76
C GLU A 105 33.73 44.90 4.15
N ALA A 106 32.84 43.97 3.79
CA ALA A 106 31.43 44.04 4.18
C ALA A 106 31.23 43.90 5.70
N LEU A 107 32.04 43.06 6.36
CA LEU A 107 32.01 42.89 7.81
C LEU A 107 32.57 44.12 8.54
N GLU A 108 33.68 44.69 8.05
CA GLU A 108 34.31 45.90 8.61
C GLU A 108 33.45 47.15 8.47
N ALA A 109 32.75 47.31 7.33
CA ALA A 109 31.79 48.40 7.13
C ALA A 109 30.61 48.34 8.11
N GLN A 110 30.24 47.12 8.53
CA GLN A 110 29.09 46.85 9.41
C GLN A 110 29.45 46.80 10.90
N ASN A 111 30.73 46.65 11.25
CA ASN A 111 31.25 46.51 12.61
C ASN A 111 31.29 47.81 13.43
N LYS A 112 30.77 48.93 12.91
CA LYS A 112 30.85 50.25 13.56
C LYS A 112 29.69 50.55 14.52
N ASP A 113 28.53 49.91 14.37
CA ASP A 113 27.35 50.16 15.20
C ASP A 113 27.10 49.01 16.21
N GLU A 114 27.30 49.30 17.49
CA GLU A 114 27.08 48.36 18.59
C GLU A 114 25.63 47.87 18.71
N LYS A 115 24.64 48.69 18.32
CA LYS A 115 23.23 48.27 18.31
C LYS A 115 22.99 47.19 17.26
N PHE A 116 23.64 47.32 16.10
CA PHE A 116 23.57 46.34 15.02
C PHE A 116 24.23 45.01 15.43
N LYS A 117 25.42 45.06 16.05
CA LYS A 117 26.07 43.87 16.63
C LYS A 117 25.21 43.19 17.68
N ALA A 118 24.61 43.96 18.60
CA ALA A 118 23.71 43.42 19.62
C ALA A 118 22.48 42.73 19.01
N ARG A 119 21.90 43.31 17.96
CA ARG A 119 20.81 42.71 17.19
C ARG A 119 21.24 41.43 16.49
N ASN A 120 22.37 41.44 15.76
CA ASN A 120 22.87 40.24 15.08
C ASN A 120 23.21 39.12 16.05
N ARG A 121 23.82 39.42 17.19
CA ARG A 121 24.06 38.45 18.27
C ARG A 121 22.75 37.85 18.77
N ARG A 122 21.71 38.66 18.97
CA ARG A 122 20.38 38.17 19.39
C ARG A 122 19.72 37.32 18.32
N MET A 123 19.77 37.74 17.06
CA MET A 123 19.19 36.99 15.93
C MET A 123 19.88 35.65 15.74
N PHE A 124 21.22 35.63 15.77
CA PHE A 124 22.00 34.41 15.65
C PHE A 124 21.77 33.48 16.85
N GLY A 125 21.68 34.02 18.07
CA GLY A 125 21.34 33.24 19.26
C GLY A 125 19.95 32.59 19.18
N ALA A 126 18.95 33.31 18.67
CA ALA A 126 17.61 32.75 18.44
C ALA A 126 17.64 31.62 17.39
N LEU A 127 18.32 31.84 16.26
CA LEU A 127 18.48 30.84 15.20
C LEU A 127 19.24 29.61 15.69
N LEU A 128 20.37 29.81 16.37
CA LEU A 128 21.18 28.72 16.94
C LEU A 128 20.38 27.94 17.99
N GLY A 129 19.60 28.62 18.82
CA GLY A 129 18.70 28.00 19.79
C GLY A 129 17.62 27.14 19.12
N THR A 130 17.01 27.61 18.03
CA THR A 130 16.05 26.80 17.26
C THR A 130 16.70 25.62 16.56
N LEU A 131 17.91 25.78 16.03
CA LEU A 131 18.66 24.72 15.38
C LEU A 131 19.03 23.60 16.38
N GLN A 132 19.47 23.98 17.58
CA GLN A 132 19.74 23.04 18.66
C GLN A 132 18.47 22.30 19.10
N LYS A 133 17.33 23.00 19.19
CA LYS A 133 16.02 22.37 19.47
C LYS A 133 15.66 21.35 18.39
N PHE A 134 15.83 21.67 17.11
CA PHE A 134 15.58 20.72 16.02
C PHE A 134 16.48 19.48 16.10
N GLN A 135 17.78 19.64 16.37
CA GLN A 135 18.68 18.50 16.56
C GLN A 135 18.29 17.61 17.76
N GLN A 136 17.86 18.23 18.86
CA GLN A 136 17.37 17.50 20.04
C GLN A 136 16.04 16.81 19.79
N GLU A 137 15.14 17.41 19.02
CA GLU A 137 13.87 16.80 18.65
C GLU A 137 14.08 15.63 17.68
N GLU A 138 14.95 15.79 16.68
CA GLU A 138 15.33 14.72 15.75
C GLU A 138 15.91 13.50 16.49
N THR A 139 16.82 13.72 17.44
CA THR A 139 17.41 12.64 18.25
C THR A 139 16.40 11.95 19.18
N LYS A 140 15.41 12.69 19.70
CA LYS A 140 14.32 12.11 20.53
C LYS A 140 13.27 11.36 19.70
N LEU A 141 13.07 11.73 18.45
CA LEU A 141 12.09 11.10 17.55
C LEU A 141 12.61 9.77 16.97
N LYS A 142 13.93 9.65 16.72
CA LYS A 142 14.57 8.41 16.25
C LYS A 142 14.19 7.14 17.03
N PRO A 143 14.30 7.08 18.37
CA PRO A 143 13.94 5.86 19.12
C PRO A 143 12.44 5.56 19.10
N ARG A 144 11.56 6.56 18.95
CA ARG A 144 10.11 6.35 18.83
C ARG A 144 9.75 5.84 17.45
N GLU A 145 10.39 6.36 16.41
CA GLU A 145 10.23 5.93 15.03
C GLU A 145 10.76 4.52 14.81
N GLU A 146 11.92 4.18 15.38
CA GLU A 146 12.47 2.82 15.37
C GLU A 146 11.54 1.81 16.06
N LYS A 147 10.99 2.16 17.23
CA LYS A 147 10.00 1.32 17.92
C LYS A 147 8.73 1.11 17.09
N ARG A 148 8.24 2.17 16.42
CA ARG A 148 7.09 2.06 15.52
C ARG A 148 7.39 1.17 14.33
N LYS A 149 8.55 1.34 13.68
CA LYS A 149 9.00 0.53 12.55
C LYS A 149 9.18 -0.95 12.93
N GLN A 150 9.69 -1.23 14.14
CA GLN A 150 9.78 -2.59 14.66
C GLN A 150 8.39 -3.21 14.88
N LEU A 151 7.44 -2.42 15.39
CA LEU A 151 6.09 -2.88 15.65
C LEU A 151 5.33 -3.13 14.32
N GLU A 152 5.46 -2.21 13.38
CA GLU A 152 4.92 -2.32 12.02
C GLU A 152 5.47 -3.54 11.29
N ARG A 153 6.79 -3.77 11.32
CA ARG A 153 7.39 -5.00 10.76
C ARG A 153 6.84 -6.28 11.39
N LYS A 154 6.62 -6.30 12.71
CA LYS A 154 6.06 -7.47 13.39
C LYS A 154 4.61 -7.72 12.99
N ILE A 155 3.83 -6.67 12.82
CA ILE A 155 2.44 -6.77 12.33
C ILE A 155 2.44 -7.31 10.90
N GLU A 156 3.23 -6.71 10.01
CA GLU A 156 3.33 -7.13 8.62
C GLU A 156 3.80 -8.59 8.49
N GLU A 157 4.82 -8.99 9.24
CA GLU A 157 5.32 -10.38 9.23
C GLU A 157 4.26 -11.37 9.73
N HIS A 158 3.46 -10.99 10.74
CA HIS A 158 2.37 -11.83 11.24
C HIS A 158 1.25 -11.97 10.22
N GLU A 159 0.82 -10.88 9.58
CA GLU A 159 -0.20 -10.90 8.54
C GLU A 159 0.23 -11.75 7.32
N ILE A 160 1.50 -11.64 6.92
CA ILE A 160 2.05 -12.46 5.84
C ILE A 160 2.02 -13.95 6.22
N LYS A 161 2.45 -14.31 7.43
CA LYS A 161 2.44 -15.70 7.90
C LYS A 161 1.03 -16.28 7.96
N GLU A 162 0.07 -15.57 8.56
CA GLU A 162 -1.31 -16.02 8.65
C GLU A 162 -1.92 -16.22 7.25
N LYS A 163 -1.67 -15.28 6.34
CA LYS A 163 -2.13 -15.38 4.94
C LYS A 163 -1.50 -16.55 4.20
N GLU A 164 -0.23 -16.82 4.42
CA GLU A 164 0.46 -17.98 3.84
C GLU A 164 -0.06 -19.31 4.39
N GLU A 165 -0.35 -19.38 5.69
CA GLU A 165 -0.92 -20.57 6.34
C GLU A 165 -2.31 -20.88 5.80
N ILE A 166 -3.19 -19.87 5.74
CA ILE A 166 -4.54 -20.00 5.14
C ILE A 166 -4.44 -20.48 3.69
N LYS A 167 -3.47 -19.95 2.93
CA LYS A 167 -3.24 -20.35 1.53
C LYS A 167 -2.76 -21.80 1.42
N LYS A 168 -1.87 -22.24 2.30
CA LYS A 168 -1.38 -23.63 2.36
C LYS A 168 -2.51 -24.58 2.74
N GLU A 169 -3.25 -24.28 3.79
CA GLU A 169 -4.42 -25.08 4.23
C GLU A 169 -5.44 -25.20 3.09
N ARG A 170 -5.74 -24.08 2.41
CA ARG A 170 -6.61 -24.09 1.23
C ARG A 170 -6.12 -25.07 0.18
N GLN A 171 -4.83 -25.01 -0.18
CA GLN A 171 -4.26 -25.87 -1.20
C GLN A 171 -4.32 -27.34 -0.77
N GLU A 172 -4.00 -27.64 0.48
CA GLU A 172 -4.03 -28.99 1.03
C GLU A 172 -5.45 -29.57 1.01
N LEU A 173 -6.46 -28.78 1.39
CA LEU A 173 -7.86 -29.21 1.31
C LEU A 173 -8.27 -29.58 -0.12
N PHE A 174 -7.89 -28.80 -1.14
CA PHE A 174 -8.19 -29.14 -2.53
C PHE A 174 -7.43 -30.37 -3.03
N LEU A 175 -6.17 -30.55 -2.63
CA LEU A 175 -5.39 -31.75 -2.95
C LEU A 175 -6.02 -32.99 -2.30
N SER A 176 -6.41 -32.89 -1.03
CA SER A 176 -7.12 -33.93 -0.28
C SER A 176 -8.44 -34.28 -0.98
N ARG A 177 -9.23 -33.28 -1.36
CA ARG A 177 -10.47 -33.46 -2.13
C ARG A 177 -10.23 -34.23 -3.42
N LYS A 178 -9.22 -33.85 -4.20
CA LYS A 178 -8.87 -34.53 -5.46
C LYS A 178 -8.48 -35.99 -5.22
N LYS A 179 -7.66 -36.27 -4.20
CA LYS A 179 -7.27 -37.64 -3.80
C LYS A 179 -8.50 -38.47 -3.41
N LYS A 180 -9.39 -37.91 -2.60
CA LYS A 180 -10.63 -38.57 -2.18
C LYS A 180 -11.57 -38.85 -3.35
N GLN A 181 -11.68 -37.93 -4.30
CA GLN A 181 -12.44 -38.17 -5.54
C GLN A 181 -11.84 -39.29 -6.39
N THR A 182 -10.50 -39.37 -6.51
CA THR A 182 -9.86 -40.47 -7.23
C THR A 182 -10.04 -41.81 -6.52
N GLU A 183 -9.96 -41.83 -5.20
CA GLU A 183 -10.19 -43.01 -4.37
C GLU A 183 -11.62 -43.55 -4.56
N ILE A 184 -12.62 -42.67 -4.48
CA ILE A 184 -14.03 -43.03 -4.75
C ILE A 184 -14.19 -43.64 -6.15
N LYS A 185 -13.61 -43.02 -7.18
CA LYS A 185 -13.68 -43.54 -8.56
C LYS A 185 -13.06 -44.92 -8.70
N ILE A 186 -11.94 -45.18 -8.02
CA ILE A 186 -11.28 -46.49 -8.03
C ILE A 186 -12.16 -47.53 -7.34
N ILE A 187 -12.78 -47.20 -6.20
CA ILE A 187 -13.68 -48.13 -5.49
C ILE A 187 -14.93 -48.39 -6.34
N GLU A 188 -15.51 -47.36 -6.96
CA GLU A 188 -16.66 -47.49 -7.86
C GLU A 188 -16.34 -48.41 -9.05
N LEU A 189 -15.15 -48.28 -9.64
CA LEU A 189 -14.70 -49.16 -10.72
C LEU A 189 -14.55 -50.61 -10.23
N LYS A 190 -13.99 -50.82 -9.02
CA LYS A 190 -13.86 -52.15 -8.40
C LYS A 190 -15.21 -52.77 -8.01
N MET A 191 -16.27 -51.97 -7.83
CA MET A 191 -17.62 -52.48 -7.57
C MET A 191 -18.35 -52.90 -8.86
N MET A 192 -17.91 -52.41 -10.03
CA MET A 192 -18.50 -52.71 -11.32
C MET A 192 -17.83 -53.87 -12.07
N GLY A 193 -16.59 -54.24 -11.70
CA GLY A 193 -15.85 -55.37 -12.25
C GLY A 193 -15.89 -56.58 -11.33
#